data_AF-A0A0N7L4W8-F1
#
_entry.id   AF-A0A0N7L4W8-F1
#
_cell.length_a   1.000
_cell.length_b   1.000
_cell.length_c   1.000
_cell.angle_alpha   90.00
_cell.angle_beta   90.00
_cell.angle_gamma   90.00
#
_symmetry.space_group_name_H-M   'P 1'
#
loop_
_entity.id
_entity.type
_entity.pdbx_description
1 polymer ?
#
loop_
_entity_poly.entity_id
_entity_poly.type
_entity_poly.pdbx_seq_one_letter_code
_entity_poly.pdbx_strand_id
1 'polypeptide(L)'
;MHFRYLRAIVLASLLAASTLARTNFKSATSQTQHSSGSQSIDDEFRVLSLPTFQKEVLMTKKSLYLLGLKHIVASVRHVEIKVTPKEYAAICEMKLGSQNLLADTSWAKWAYFVCLREMDDWTRRHEVILSAMKDIFTSGDLDVIFKRALLDSETSELAVALINHDPLIFDRVTKKILAEINRHNFFGDHYNEWVKCIRIQSGDQDEETYVLKELKHLTEFYGESDLVRILTSPKNQNDIGQKYMDALCAVWLNDKKRPDDVMKMVIGTKYHLFNFLYHGPRTISPQVWVSYHYHFYVMYPNEARMLTLLDTLTSAIGPAKVAIMLWAAQMSPDLLAREWALYFQKAQYQEWFAKGLSSDTVEKEVANDVKIDDFGVCFRTELANYVRNEYTTALLHPNFKELNVLGLDIGLQGT
;
A
#
# COMPACT_ATOMS: atom_id res chain seq x y z
N MET A 1 13.88 -40.41 8.53
CA MET A 1 14.45 -40.23 7.17
C MET A 1 13.73 -39.17 6.33
N HIS A 2 12.51 -38.72 6.68
CA HIS A 2 11.71 -37.80 5.84
C HIS A 2 12.07 -36.30 5.93
N PHE A 3 12.78 -35.84 6.96
CA PHE A 3 13.17 -34.43 7.11
C PHE A 3 14.24 -33.95 6.12
N ARG A 4 15.04 -34.85 5.52
CA ARG A 4 16.07 -34.47 4.54
C ARG A 4 15.50 -34.24 3.13
N TYR A 5 14.37 -34.87 2.80
CA TYR A 5 13.69 -34.68 1.52
C TYR A 5 12.94 -33.34 1.43
N LEU A 6 12.28 -32.92 2.52
CA LEU A 6 11.60 -31.61 2.59
C LEU A 6 12.57 -30.42 2.44
N ARG A 7 13.78 -30.53 3.00
CA ARG A 7 14.78 -29.46 2.91
C ARG A 7 15.38 -29.32 1.50
N ALA A 8 15.52 -30.43 0.78
CA ALA A 8 16.01 -30.44 -0.61
C ALA A 8 14.97 -29.88 -1.60
N ILE A 9 13.67 -30.15 -1.36
CA ILE A 9 12.57 -29.64 -2.19
C ILE A 9 12.42 -28.12 -2.02
N VAL A 10 12.50 -27.60 -0.79
CA VAL A 10 12.43 -26.16 -0.51
C VAL A 10 13.62 -25.39 -1.12
N LEU A 11 14.83 -25.95 -1.08
CA LEU A 11 16.01 -25.35 -1.71
C LEU A 11 15.94 -25.37 -3.25
N ALA A 12 15.37 -26.42 -3.84
CA ALA A 12 15.17 -26.51 -5.29
C ALA A 12 14.11 -25.50 -5.79
N SER A 13 13.03 -25.28 -5.04
CA SER A 13 11.99 -24.30 -5.39
C SER A 13 12.47 -22.85 -5.30
N LEU A 14 13.30 -22.52 -4.30
CA LEU A 14 13.93 -21.20 -4.17
C LEU A 14 14.96 -20.92 -5.29
N LEU A 15 15.72 -21.94 -5.71
CA LEU A 15 16.67 -21.80 -6.82
C LEU A 15 15.96 -21.67 -8.18
N ALA A 16 14.84 -22.37 -8.38
CA ALA A 16 14.01 -22.26 -9.60
C ALA A 16 13.35 -20.87 -9.74
N ALA A 17 12.86 -20.29 -8.63
CA ALA A 17 12.30 -18.93 -8.64
C ALA A 17 13.35 -17.86 -8.98
N SER A 18 14.59 -18.02 -8.47
CA SER A 18 15.69 -17.09 -8.78
C SER A 18 16.22 -17.17 -10.21
N THR A 19 16.08 -18.33 -10.87
CA THR A 19 16.50 -18.52 -12.26
C THR A 19 15.44 -18.04 -13.26
N LEU A 20 14.15 -18.19 -12.95
CA LEU A 20 13.06 -17.63 -13.77
C LEU A 20 13.07 -16.07 -13.78
N ALA A 21 13.42 -15.46 -12.65
CA ALA A 21 13.55 -14.01 -12.54
C ALA A 21 14.73 -13.45 -13.38
N ARG A 22 15.80 -14.24 -13.60
CA ARG A 22 16.96 -13.83 -14.41
C ARG A 22 16.76 -14.01 -15.91
N THR A 23 15.86 -14.89 -16.36
CA THR A 23 15.65 -15.14 -17.80
C THR A 23 14.72 -14.14 -18.46
N ASN A 24 13.83 -13.49 -17.72
CA ASN A 24 12.84 -12.56 -18.28
C ASN A 24 13.39 -11.14 -18.56
N PHE A 25 14.63 -10.83 -18.20
CA PHE A 25 15.23 -9.50 -18.38
C PHE A 25 16.07 -9.33 -19.67
N LYS A 26 16.14 -10.33 -20.54
CA LYS A 26 17.08 -10.32 -21.69
C LYS A 26 16.46 -10.25 -23.09
N SER A 27 15.17 -9.97 -23.24
CA SER A 27 14.55 -9.91 -24.57
C SER A 27 13.52 -8.80 -24.70
N ALA A 28 13.99 -7.58 -24.98
CA ALA A 28 13.28 -6.62 -25.83
C ALA A 28 14.17 -5.41 -26.14
N THR A 29 15.02 -5.49 -27.17
CA THR A 29 15.48 -4.28 -27.89
C THR A 29 15.93 -4.62 -29.31
N SER A 30 15.03 -4.44 -30.26
CA SER A 30 15.20 -4.03 -31.66
C SER A 30 13.80 -4.08 -32.28
N GLN A 31 13.24 -3.10 -32.99
CA GLN A 31 13.76 -2.43 -34.17
C GLN A 31 13.12 -1.04 -34.39
N THR A 32 13.95 -0.12 -34.85
CA THR A 32 13.77 1.01 -35.80
C THR A 32 12.40 1.30 -36.42
N GLN A 33 12.06 2.60 -36.53
CA GLN A 33 11.95 3.27 -37.84
C GLN A 33 12.05 4.80 -37.79
N HIS A 34 12.69 5.32 -38.85
CA HIS A 34 12.97 6.71 -39.20
C HIS A 34 11.71 7.55 -39.44
N SER A 35 11.79 8.84 -39.11
CA SER A 35 11.07 9.90 -39.80
C SER A 35 11.84 11.21 -39.66
N SER A 36 12.22 11.77 -40.80
CA SER A 36 12.90 13.06 -40.96
C SER A 36 11.86 14.15 -41.17
N GLY A 37 12.04 15.33 -40.55
CA GLY A 37 11.28 16.50 -40.96
C GLY A 37 11.34 17.71 -40.02
N SER A 38 12.04 18.76 -40.49
CA SER A 38 11.83 20.17 -40.14
C SER A 38 12.14 20.63 -38.71
N GLN A 39 13.41 21.02 -38.49
CA GLN A 39 13.79 21.89 -37.37
C GLN A 39 13.19 23.30 -37.56
N SER A 40 12.21 23.61 -36.72
CA SER A 40 11.80 24.99 -36.44
C SER A 40 12.75 25.59 -35.40
N ILE A 41 13.07 26.88 -35.52
CA ILE A 41 13.91 27.65 -34.60
C ILE A 41 13.22 27.82 -33.21
N ASP A 42 11.97 27.37 -33.06
CA ASP A 42 11.23 27.36 -31.80
C ASP A 42 11.41 26.08 -30.94
N ASP A 43 12.14 25.07 -31.40
CA ASP A 43 12.39 23.82 -30.64
C ASP A 43 13.59 23.88 -29.68
N GLU A 44 14.31 25.01 -29.61
CA GLU A 44 15.53 25.15 -28.79
C GLU A 44 15.29 25.44 -27.29
N PHE A 45 14.02 25.49 -26.84
CA PHE A 45 13.64 25.96 -25.50
C PHE A 45 13.01 24.91 -24.56
N ARG A 46 13.10 23.62 -24.87
CA ARG A 46 12.56 22.57 -23.98
C ARG A 46 13.68 21.84 -23.25
N VAL A 47 13.44 21.58 -21.97
CA VAL A 47 14.21 20.72 -21.04
C VAL A 47 15.35 21.38 -20.24
N LEU A 48 14.96 22.09 -19.17
CA LEU A 48 15.84 22.39 -18.04
C LEU A 48 15.87 21.20 -17.05
N SER A 49 16.50 20.10 -17.43
CA SER A 49 16.79 18.97 -16.51
C SER A 49 17.68 19.45 -15.34
N LEU A 50 17.70 18.79 -14.17
CA LEU A 50 18.62 19.18 -13.08
C LEU A 50 20.09 19.18 -13.53
N PRO A 51 20.59 18.25 -14.39
CA PRO A 51 21.90 18.38 -15.02
C PRO A 51 22.03 19.59 -15.96
N THR A 52 20.97 19.98 -16.67
CA THR A 52 20.93 21.21 -17.49
C THR A 52 20.95 22.45 -16.62
N PHE A 53 20.11 22.54 -15.59
CA PHE A 53 20.12 23.63 -14.61
C PHE A 53 21.47 23.68 -13.87
N GLN A 54 22.01 22.54 -13.45
CA GLN A 54 23.34 22.48 -12.86
C GLN A 54 24.41 22.92 -13.87
N LYS A 55 24.41 22.42 -15.10
CA LYS A 55 25.36 22.82 -16.14
C LYS A 55 25.20 24.28 -16.53
N GLU A 56 24.00 24.84 -16.56
CA GLU A 56 23.72 26.22 -16.95
C GLU A 56 23.98 27.21 -15.83
N VAL A 57 23.72 26.82 -14.58
CA VAL A 57 23.92 27.64 -13.38
C VAL A 57 25.33 27.47 -12.79
N LEU A 58 25.98 26.29 -12.90
CA LEU A 58 27.37 26.04 -12.45
C LEU A 58 28.43 26.42 -13.49
N MET A 59 28.09 26.75 -14.73
CA MET A 59 29.11 27.20 -15.68
C MET A 59 29.55 28.64 -15.41
N THR A 60 30.87 28.87 -15.49
CA THR A 60 31.48 30.21 -15.49
C THR A 60 30.79 31.16 -16.49
N LYS A 61 30.83 32.48 -16.20
CA LYS A 61 30.29 33.61 -17.00
C LYS A 61 30.38 33.46 -18.54
N LYS A 62 31.35 32.69 -19.04
CA LYS A 62 31.68 32.48 -20.45
C LYS A 62 30.75 31.47 -21.14
N SER A 63 30.18 30.49 -20.44
CA SER A 63 29.34 29.45 -21.08
C SER A 63 27.87 29.83 -21.18
N LEU A 64 27.36 30.69 -20.28
CA LEU A 64 26.05 31.34 -20.43
C LEU A 64 25.95 32.20 -21.71
N TYR A 65 27.11 32.66 -22.21
CA TYR A 65 27.23 33.38 -23.49
C TYR A 65 27.09 32.47 -24.73
N LEU A 66 27.33 31.16 -24.59
CA LEU A 66 27.35 30.17 -25.68
C LEU A 66 26.01 29.43 -25.83
N LEU A 67 25.17 29.37 -24.79
CA LEU A 67 23.88 28.66 -24.77
C LEU A 67 22.67 29.55 -25.09
N GLY A 68 22.86 30.69 -25.76
CA GLY A 68 21.75 31.60 -26.11
C GLY A 68 21.14 32.40 -24.93
N LEU A 69 21.53 32.13 -23.67
CA LEU A 69 21.01 32.78 -22.47
C LEU A 69 21.58 34.20 -22.18
N LYS A 70 22.21 34.85 -23.17
CA LYS A 70 22.75 36.23 -23.03
C LYS A 70 21.71 37.22 -22.53
N HIS A 71 20.45 37.05 -22.93
CA HIS A 71 19.36 37.94 -22.54
C HIS A 71 19.00 37.83 -21.05
N ILE A 72 19.15 36.65 -20.43
CA ILE A 72 18.89 36.46 -18.99
C ILE A 72 19.99 37.13 -18.17
N VAL A 73 21.26 36.89 -18.51
CA VAL A 73 22.39 37.50 -17.79
C VAL A 73 22.43 39.02 -17.99
N ALA A 74 22.09 39.51 -19.19
CA ALA A 74 22.03 40.95 -19.47
C ALA A 74 20.87 41.64 -18.73
N SER A 75 19.69 41.01 -18.65
CA SER A 75 18.54 41.57 -17.93
C SER A 75 18.75 41.63 -16.42
N VAL A 76 19.48 40.67 -15.83
CA VAL A 76 19.76 40.65 -14.38
C VAL A 76 20.87 41.66 -13.98
N ARG A 77 21.86 41.92 -14.84
CA ARG A 77 22.99 42.83 -14.52
C ARG A 77 22.61 44.31 -14.38
N HIS A 78 21.46 44.72 -14.92
CA HIS A 78 20.98 46.10 -14.83
C HIS A 78 20.01 46.34 -13.68
N VAL A 79 19.65 45.29 -12.94
CA VAL A 79 18.82 45.41 -11.74
C VAL A 79 19.73 45.89 -10.61
N GLU A 80 19.49 47.10 -10.11
CA GLU A 80 20.18 47.58 -8.93
C GLU A 80 19.99 46.59 -7.78
N ILE A 81 21.05 46.34 -6.99
CA ILE A 81 21.11 45.41 -5.84
C ILE A 81 19.98 45.61 -4.80
N LYS A 82 19.18 46.69 -4.94
CA LYS A 82 18.07 47.05 -4.06
C LYS A 82 16.77 46.27 -4.31
N VAL A 83 16.56 45.65 -5.48
CA VAL A 83 15.30 44.93 -5.76
C VAL A 83 15.22 43.64 -4.94
N THR A 84 14.12 43.41 -4.23
CA THR A 84 13.86 42.18 -3.45
C THR A 84 13.51 40.99 -4.35
N PRO A 85 13.74 39.73 -3.91
CA PRO A 85 13.25 38.55 -4.63
C PRO A 85 11.77 38.63 -5.00
N LYS A 86 10.94 39.17 -4.11
CA LYS A 86 9.49 39.33 -4.33
C LYS A 86 9.17 40.35 -5.42
N GLU A 87 9.83 41.51 -5.41
CA GLU A 87 9.67 42.52 -6.47
C GLU A 87 10.19 42.00 -7.82
N TYR A 88 11.31 41.27 -7.81
CA TYR A 88 11.86 40.70 -9.04
C TYR A 88 10.97 39.58 -9.62
N ALA A 89 10.28 38.81 -8.78
CA ALA A 89 9.29 37.84 -9.24
C ALA A 89 8.13 38.53 -10.00
N ALA A 90 7.69 39.70 -9.52
CA ALA A 90 6.68 40.50 -10.21
C ALA A 90 7.18 41.02 -11.56
N ILE A 91 8.44 41.46 -11.64
CA ILE A 91 9.09 41.89 -12.90
C ILE A 91 9.19 40.73 -13.89
N CYS A 92 9.48 39.51 -13.42
CA CYS A 92 9.51 38.31 -14.25
C CYS A 92 8.11 37.82 -14.65
N GLU A 93 7.05 38.48 -14.16
CA GLU A 93 5.65 38.07 -14.32
C GLU A 93 5.37 36.64 -13.84
N MET A 94 6.09 36.18 -12.81
CA MET A 94 5.86 34.85 -12.23
C MET A 94 4.44 34.75 -11.69
N LYS A 95 3.66 33.84 -12.27
CA LYS A 95 2.27 33.59 -11.88
C LYS A 95 2.05 32.11 -11.68
N LEU A 96 1.25 31.77 -10.69
CA LEU A 96 0.73 30.41 -10.53
C LEU A 96 -0.30 30.15 -11.65
N GLY A 97 0.17 29.67 -12.80
CA GLY A 97 -0.66 29.29 -13.94
C GLY A 97 -1.19 27.86 -13.83
N SER A 98 -1.71 27.31 -14.93
CA SER A 98 -1.97 25.86 -15.07
C SER A 98 -0.70 25.05 -15.35
N GLN A 99 0.37 25.72 -15.76
CA GLN A 99 1.64 25.10 -16.15
C GLN A 99 2.54 24.80 -14.94
N ASN A 100 3.58 24.01 -15.18
CA ASN A 100 4.60 23.70 -14.19
C ASN A 100 5.55 24.89 -14.02
N LEU A 101 5.46 25.58 -12.87
CA LEU A 101 6.26 26.78 -12.61
C LEU A 101 7.77 26.52 -12.65
N LEU A 102 8.24 25.34 -12.23
CA LEU A 102 9.68 25.02 -12.21
C LEU A 102 10.25 24.82 -13.62
N ALA A 103 9.40 24.61 -14.63
CA ALA A 103 9.81 24.57 -16.03
C ALA A 103 9.71 25.95 -16.70
N ASP A 104 9.17 26.96 -16.02
CA ASP A 104 8.93 28.28 -16.58
C ASP A 104 10.21 29.13 -16.63
N THR A 105 10.47 29.77 -17.77
CA THR A 105 11.62 30.66 -17.95
C THR A 105 11.61 31.86 -16.99
N SER A 106 10.43 32.33 -16.57
CA SER A 106 10.28 33.39 -15.55
C SER A 106 10.80 32.93 -14.19
N TRP A 107 10.47 31.70 -13.79
CA TRP A 107 10.97 31.10 -12.55
C TRP A 107 12.49 30.90 -12.62
N ALA A 108 13.03 30.41 -13.74
CA ALA A 108 14.47 30.21 -13.91
C ALA A 108 15.25 31.54 -13.79
N LYS A 109 14.76 32.62 -14.43
CA LYS A 109 15.35 33.98 -14.31
C LYS A 109 15.35 34.46 -12.86
N TRP A 110 14.22 34.29 -12.18
CA TRP A 110 14.07 34.68 -10.78
C TRP A 110 14.96 33.87 -9.83
N ALA A 111 14.99 32.53 -9.97
CA ALA A 111 15.82 31.66 -9.15
C ALA A 111 17.31 32.00 -9.30
N TYR A 112 17.74 32.33 -10.54
CA TYR A 112 19.10 32.80 -10.80
C TYR A 112 19.40 34.14 -10.10
N PHE A 113 18.47 35.09 -10.15
CA PHE A 113 18.58 36.35 -9.42
C PHE A 113 18.71 36.14 -7.90
N VAL A 114 17.88 35.27 -7.33
CA VAL A 114 17.93 34.90 -5.91
C VAL A 114 19.29 34.32 -5.54
N CYS A 115 19.83 33.39 -6.34
CA CYS A 115 21.16 32.82 -6.12
C CYS A 115 22.28 33.87 -6.15
N LEU A 116 22.22 34.81 -7.11
CA LEU A 116 23.23 35.85 -7.26
C LEU A 116 23.23 36.87 -6.13
N ARG A 117 22.06 37.17 -5.57
CA ARG A 117 21.91 38.20 -4.54
C ARG A 117 22.42 37.73 -3.18
N GLU A 118 22.17 36.47 -2.84
CA GLU A 118 22.30 36.01 -1.45
C GLU A 118 23.55 35.19 -1.16
N MET A 119 24.40 34.86 -2.15
CA MET A 119 25.43 33.85 -1.90
C MET A 119 26.83 34.12 -2.43
N ASP A 120 27.77 34.09 -1.48
CA ASP A 120 29.16 33.67 -1.65
C ASP A 120 29.32 32.13 -1.62
N ASP A 121 28.34 31.39 -1.07
CA ASP A 121 28.37 29.92 -0.90
C ASP A 121 27.31 29.19 -1.75
N TRP A 122 27.74 28.59 -2.85
CA TRP A 122 26.87 27.91 -3.81
C TRP A 122 26.15 26.66 -3.26
N THR A 123 26.56 26.14 -2.10
CA THR A 123 26.01 24.90 -1.54
C THR A 123 24.60 25.08 -0.98
N ARG A 124 24.21 26.30 -0.59
CA ARG A 124 22.90 26.61 0.02
C ARG A 124 21.82 27.10 -0.95
N ARG A 125 22.08 27.05 -2.26
CA ARG A 125 21.17 27.63 -3.28
C ARG A 125 19.74 27.13 -3.19
N HIS A 126 19.51 25.83 -2.97
CA HIS A 126 18.16 25.28 -2.93
C HIS A 126 17.40 25.73 -1.68
N GLU A 127 18.08 25.83 -0.53
CA GLU A 127 17.53 26.38 0.71
C GLU A 127 17.08 27.83 0.51
N VAL A 128 17.96 28.66 -0.08
CA VAL A 128 17.72 30.07 -0.33
C VAL A 128 16.59 30.29 -1.33
N ILE A 129 16.59 29.55 -2.45
CA ILE A 129 15.50 29.58 -3.44
C ILE A 129 14.18 29.22 -2.75
N LEU A 130 14.15 28.13 -1.98
CA LEU A 130 12.93 27.70 -1.32
C LEU A 130 12.43 28.71 -0.28
N SER A 131 13.34 29.32 0.48
CA SER A 131 12.99 30.39 1.43
C SER A 131 12.35 31.57 0.71
N ALA A 132 12.96 32.02 -0.39
CA ALA A 132 12.41 33.11 -1.19
C ALA A 132 11.07 32.75 -1.85
N MET A 133 10.85 31.47 -2.21
CA MET A 133 9.55 30.99 -2.69
C MET A 133 8.47 31.13 -1.61
N LYS A 134 8.79 30.86 -0.34
CA LYS A 134 7.84 30.99 0.79
C LYS A 134 7.42 32.44 1.08
N ASP A 135 8.22 33.42 0.69
CA ASP A 135 7.88 34.84 0.82
C ASP A 135 6.89 35.34 -0.25
N ILE A 136 6.77 34.57 -1.34
CA ILE A 136 5.96 34.89 -2.52
C ILE A 136 4.69 34.05 -2.56
N PHE A 137 4.81 32.75 -2.27
CA PHE A 137 3.75 31.77 -2.43
C PHE A 137 3.19 31.31 -1.10
N THR A 138 1.87 31.14 -1.01
CA THR A 138 1.24 30.54 0.16
C THR A 138 1.60 29.06 0.26
N SER A 139 1.37 28.42 1.42
CA SER A 139 1.56 26.98 1.57
C SER A 139 0.74 26.17 0.56
N GLY A 140 -0.49 26.60 0.26
CA GLY A 140 -1.34 25.98 -0.75
C GLY A 140 -0.77 26.08 -2.16
N ASP A 141 -0.22 27.25 -2.51
CA ASP A 141 0.43 27.47 -3.81
C ASP A 141 1.67 26.58 -3.97
N LEU A 142 2.50 26.50 -2.92
CA LEU A 142 3.69 25.63 -2.91
C LEU A 142 3.30 24.15 -3.09
N ASP A 143 2.22 23.70 -2.44
CA ASP A 143 1.76 22.33 -2.62
C ASP A 143 1.35 22.05 -4.09
N VAL A 144 0.71 23.01 -4.76
CA VAL A 144 0.35 22.88 -6.20
C VAL A 144 1.59 22.90 -7.09
N ILE A 145 2.52 23.83 -6.85
CA ILE A 145 3.78 23.96 -7.59
C ILE A 145 4.57 22.64 -7.51
N PHE A 146 4.77 22.13 -6.30
CA PHE A 146 5.58 20.94 -6.08
C PHE A 146 4.86 19.65 -6.49
N LYS A 147 3.53 19.54 -6.36
CA LYS A 147 2.78 18.41 -6.95
C LYS A 147 3.05 18.30 -8.44
N ARG A 148 2.92 19.40 -9.20
CA ARG A 148 3.14 19.40 -10.65
C ARG A 148 4.59 19.08 -10.99
N ALA A 149 5.55 19.71 -10.31
CA ALA A 149 6.95 19.52 -10.61
C ALA A 149 7.44 18.09 -10.28
N LEU A 150 6.95 17.47 -9.20
CA LEU A 150 7.28 16.07 -8.88
C LEU A 150 6.72 15.07 -9.90
N LEU A 151 5.57 15.37 -10.51
CA LEU A 151 4.94 14.52 -11.51
C LEU A 151 5.53 14.72 -12.92
N ASP A 152 6.26 15.80 -13.14
CA ASP A 152 6.91 16.13 -14.39
C ASP A 152 8.36 15.59 -14.45
N SER A 153 8.70 14.87 -15.52
CA SER A 153 10.02 14.21 -15.63
C SER A 153 11.18 15.19 -15.74
N GLU A 154 10.97 16.40 -16.24
CA GLU A 154 12.04 17.38 -16.47
C GLU A 154 12.41 18.11 -15.17
N THR A 155 11.43 18.29 -14.28
CA THR A 155 11.57 19.11 -13.07
C THR A 155 11.55 18.34 -11.76
N SER A 156 11.26 17.04 -11.78
CA SER A 156 11.15 16.22 -10.56
C SER A 156 12.41 16.20 -9.70
N GLU A 157 13.60 16.08 -10.30
CA GLU A 157 14.88 16.08 -9.56
C GLU A 157 15.13 17.42 -8.86
N LEU A 158 14.80 18.54 -9.53
CA LEU A 158 14.89 19.88 -8.97
C LEU A 158 13.87 20.08 -7.84
N ALA A 159 12.64 19.60 -8.02
CA ALA A 159 11.61 19.63 -6.99
C ALA A 159 12.06 18.89 -5.74
N VAL A 160 12.63 17.68 -5.87
CA VAL A 160 13.18 16.92 -4.74
C VAL A 160 14.34 17.67 -4.07
N ALA A 161 15.26 18.24 -4.85
CA ALA A 161 16.38 19.00 -4.30
C ALA A 161 15.92 20.20 -3.45
N LEU A 162 14.86 20.91 -3.89
CA LEU A 162 14.25 22.01 -3.14
C LEU A 162 13.55 21.49 -1.88
N ILE A 163 12.64 20.51 -2.03
CA ILE A 163 11.82 19.99 -0.93
C ILE A 163 12.65 19.33 0.18
N ASN A 164 13.86 18.83 -0.12
CA ASN A 164 14.77 18.33 0.92
C ASN A 164 15.14 19.38 1.99
N HIS A 165 14.95 20.67 1.69
CA HIS A 165 15.11 21.77 2.66
C HIS A 165 13.82 22.12 3.43
N ASP A 166 12.67 21.55 3.07
CA ASP A 166 11.44 21.60 3.86
C ASP A 166 10.60 20.32 3.67
N PRO A 167 10.87 19.27 4.49
CA PRO A 167 10.14 18.01 4.44
C PRO A 167 8.64 18.14 4.65
N LEU A 168 8.16 19.23 5.28
CA LEU A 168 6.72 19.44 5.50
C LEU A 168 5.97 19.71 4.19
N ILE A 169 6.64 20.28 3.18
CA ILE A 169 6.03 20.44 1.85
C ILE A 169 5.78 19.07 1.22
N PHE A 170 6.76 18.16 1.29
CA PHE A 170 6.61 16.80 0.77
C PHE A 170 5.44 16.06 1.43
N ASP A 171 5.38 16.10 2.76
CA ASP A 171 4.35 15.44 3.54
C ASP A 171 2.95 15.97 3.17
N ARG A 172 2.78 17.29 3.04
CA ARG A 172 1.50 17.87 2.60
C ARG A 172 1.12 17.48 1.18
N VAL A 173 2.06 17.54 0.24
CA VAL A 173 1.82 17.16 -1.16
C VAL A 173 1.41 15.70 -1.26
N THR A 174 2.17 14.80 -0.64
CA THR A 174 1.87 13.35 -0.70
C THR A 174 0.56 13.00 0.00
N LYS A 175 0.24 13.62 1.14
CA LYS A 175 -1.06 13.45 1.81
C LYS A 175 -2.23 13.95 0.97
N LYS A 176 -2.06 15.04 0.22
CA LYS A 176 -3.09 15.52 -0.73
C LYS A 176 -3.32 14.52 -1.85
N ILE A 177 -2.27 13.97 -2.45
CA ILE A 177 -2.42 12.94 -3.50
C ILE A 177 -3.07 11.67 -2.93
N LEU A 178 -2.65 11.22 -1.73
CA LEU A 178 -3.28 10.08 -1.04
C LEU A 178 -4.77 10.28 -0.79
N ALA A 179 -5.18 11.50 -0.42
CA ALA A 179 -6.58 11.83 -0.18
C ALA A 179 -7.44 11.74 -1.47
N GLU A 180 -6.82 11.86 -2.65
CA GLU A 180 -7.47 11.76 -3.96
C GLU A 180 -7.57 10.31 -4.46
N ILE A 181 -6.86 9.35 -3.84
CA ILE A 181 -6.90 7.93 -4.25
C ILE A 181 -8.29 7.34 -3.98
N ASN A 182 -8.90 6.78 -5.03
CA ASN A 182 -10.16 6.08 -4.93
C ASN A 182 -9.97 4.73 -4.22
N ARG A 183 -10.43 4.62 -2.96
CA ARG A 183 -10.34 3.39 -2.16
C ARG A 183 -10.93 2.13 -2.83
N HIS A 184 -11.92 2.28 -3.71
CA HIS A 184 -12.54 1.17 -4.45
C HIS A 184 -11.78 0.77 -5.71
N ASN A 185 -10.90 1.62 -6.22
CA ASN A 185 -10.00 1.35 -7.34
C ASN A 185 -8.63 1.90 -6.97
N PHE A 186 -8.05 1.27 -5.95
CA PHE A 186 -6.94 1.85 -5.20
C PHE A 186 -5.69 2.00 -6.07
N PHE A 187 -5.41 1.01 -6.91
CA PHE A 187 -4.25 0.96 -7.80
C PHE A 187 -4.48 1.70 -9.13
N GLY A 188 -5.14 2.85 -9.10
CA GLY A 188 -5.40 3.71 -10.26
C GLY A 188 -4.34 4.81 -10.45
N ASP A 189 -4.67 5.82 -11.28
CA ASP A 189 -3.73 6.88 -11.68
C ASP A 189 -3.18 7.68 -10.50
N HIS A 190 -4.04 8.12 -9.57
CA HIS A 190 -3.60 8.87 -8.38
C HIS A 190 -2.67 8.05 -7.48
N TYR A 191 -2.80 6.72 -7.45
CA TYR A 191 -1.86 5.85 -6.74
C TYR A 191 -0.50 5.82 -7.45
N ASN A 192 -0.49 5.72 -8.79
CA ASN A 192 0.76 5.75 -9.56
C ASN A 192 1.49 7.10 -9.42
N GLU A 193 0.73 8.20 -9.43
CA GLU A 193 1.26 9.55 -9.14
C GLU A 193 1.88 9.61 -7.75
N TRP A 194 1.18 9.12 -6.73
CA TRP A 194 1.68 9.10 -5.36
C TRP A 194 2.94 8.24 -5.22
N VAL A 195 2.95 7.02 -5.77
CA VAL A 195 4.12 6.12 -5.78
C VAL A 195 5.31 6.82 -6.44
N LYS A 196 5.10 7.47 -7.59
CA LYS A 196 6.15 8.23 -8.26
C LYS A 196 6.78 9.28 -7.34
N CYS A 197 5.96 10.06 -6.61
CA CYS A 197 6.48 11.04 -5.64
C CYS A 197 7.33 10.40 -4.54
N ILE A 198 6.85 9.30 -3.93
CA ILE A 198 7.56 8.59 -2.85
C ILE A 198 8.90 8.04 -3.34
N ARG A 199 8.93 7.45 -4.54
CA ARG A 199 10.14 6.82 -5.10
C ARG A 199 11.18 7.85 -5.49
N ILE A 200 10.80 8.94 -6.15
CA ILE A 200 11.74 10.01 -6.54
C ILE A 200 12.41 10.62 -5.30
N GLN A 201 11.67 10.83 -4.22
CA GLN A 201 12.26 11.33 -2.96
C GLN A 201 13.20 10.30 -2.30
N SER A 202 12.89 9.02 -2.44
CA SER A 202 13.64 7.94 -1.81
C SER A 202 14.99 7.64 -2.47
N GLY A 203 15.24 8.19 -3.68
CA GLY A 203 16.41 7.84 -4.49
C GLY A 203 16.39 6.38 -4.95
N ASP A 204 17.48 5.90 -5.58
CA ASP A 204 17.57 4.52 -6.06
C ASP A 204 17.60 3.53 -4.90
N GLN A 205 16.62 2.63 -4.85
CA GLN A 205 16.43 1.62 -3.80
C GLN A 205 15.90 0.34 -4.47
N ASP A 206 16.02 -0.79 -3.77
CA ASP A 206 15.36 -2.02 -4.21
C ASP A 206 13.83 -1.94 -4.01
N GLU A 207 13.12 -2.82 -4.72
CA GLU A 207 11.66 -2.81 -4.76
C GLU A 207 11.01 -3.14 -3.40
N GLU A 208 11.67 -3.94 -2.55
CA GLU A 208 11.16 -4.28 -1.22
C GLU A 208 11.24 -3.07 -0.29
N THR A 209 12.36 -2.34 -0.33
CA THR A 209 12.53 -1.10 0.42
C THR A 209 11.52 -0.03 0.00
N TYR A 210 11.20 0.10 -1.29
CA TYR A 210 10.14 1.02 -1.73
C TYR A 210 8.78 0.63 -1.17
N VAL A 211 8.40 -0.64 -1.24
CA VAL A 211 7.10 -1.11 -0.77
C VAL A 211 6.94 -0.89 0.73
N LEU A 212 7.99 -1.12 1.53
CA LEU A 212 7.94 -0.87 2.97
C LEU A 212 7.78 0.62 3.30
N LYS A 213 8.46 1.51 2.55
CA LYS A 213 8.29 2.96 2.71
C LYS A 213 6.87 3.40 2.30
N GLU A 214 6.41 2.95 1.14
CA GLU A 214 5.05 3.20 0.66
C GLU A 214 4.03 2.70 1.70
N LEU A 215 4.17 1.47 2.17
CA LEU A 215 3.30 0.86 3.18
C LEU A 215 3.25 1.68 4.47
N LYS A 216 4.39 2.19 4.95
CA LYS A 216 4.44 3.06 6.13
C LYS A 216 3.57 4.32 5.95
N HIS A 217 3.67 4.99 4.81
CA HIS A 217 2.82 6.16 4.52
C HIS A 217 1.33 5.77 4.43
N LEU A 218 1.02 4.62 3.84
CA LEU A 218 -0.36 4.13 3.74
C LEU A 218 -0.96 3.79 5.11
N THR A 219 -0.20 3.13 5.99
CA THR A 219 -0.65 2.80 7.35
C THR A 219 -0.77 4.02 8.24
N GLU A 220 0.12 5.01 8.09
CA GLU A 220 0.01 6.30 8.78
C GLU A 220 -1.22 7.10 8.33
N PHE A 221 -1.57 7.05 7.03
CA PHE A 221 -2.68 7.84 6.48
C PHE A 221 -4.05 7.18 6.68
N TYR A 222 -4.18 5.90 6.35
CA TYR A 222 -5.46 5.19 6.44
C TYR A 222 -5.68 4.50 7.79
N GLY A 223 -4.60 4.16 8.50
CA GLY A 223 -4.64 3.17 9.56
C GLY A 223 -4.60 1.75 9.00
N GLU A 224 -4.03 0.81 9.76
CA GLU A 224 -3.83 -0.57 9.30
C GLU A 224 -5.15 -1.29 8.96
N SER A 225 -6.17 -1.19 9.81
CA SER A 225 -7.44 -1.89 9.58
C SER A 225 -8.15 -1.41 8.32
N ASP A 226 -8.12 -0.11 8.07
CA ASP A 226 -8.71 0.52 6.89
C ASP A 226 -7.93 0.15 5.63
N LEU A 227 -6.61 0.09 5.71
CA LEU A 227 -5.75 -0.36 4.62
C LEU A 227 -6.00 -1.83 4.27
N VAL A 228 -6.12 -2.71 5.26
CA VAL A 228 -6.47 -4.13 5.02
C VAL A 228 -7.77 -4.25 4.27
N ARG A 229 -8.80 -3.49 4.67
CA ARG A 229 -10.10 -3.45 3.98
C ARG A 229 -9.97 -2.96 2.53
N ILE A 230 -9.13 -1.95 2.29
CA ILE A 230 -8.84 -1.47 0.93
C ILE A 230 -8.20 -2.60 0.11
N LEU A 231 -7.11 -3.20 0.60
CA LEU A 231 -6.31 -4.19 -0.12
C LEU A 231 -7.07 -5.51 -0.37
N THR A 232 -8.00 -5.87 0.52
CA THR A 232 -8.82 -7.09 0.40
C THR A 232 -10.10 -6.88 -0.42
N SER A 233 -10.43 -5.64 -0.80
CA SER A 233 -11.58 -5.34 -1.66
C SER A 233 -11.44 -6.05 -3.01
N PRO A 234 -12.52 -6.67 -3.57
CA PRO A 234 -12.46 -7.43 -4.82
C PRO A 234 -11.77 -6.71 -5.98
N LYS A 235 -11.95 -5.39 -6.11
CA LYS A 235 -11.34 -4.58 -7.19
C LYS A 235 -9.84 -4.35 -7.02
N ASN A 236 -9.31 -4.58 -5.82
CA ASN A 236 -7.91 -4.38 -5.47
C ASN A 236 -7.16 -5.72 -5.32
N GLN A 237 -7.83 -6.86 -5.60
CA GLN A 237 -7.25 -8.20 -5.56
C GLN A 237 -6.43 -8.49 -6.82
N ASN A 238 -5.27 -7.83 -6.94
CA ASN A 238 -4.31 -8.00 -8.03
C ASN A 238 -2.89 -8.19 -7.47
N ASP A 239 -1.89 -8.40 -8.33
CA ASP A 239 -0.50 -8.66 -7.93
C ASP A 239 0.08 -7.55 -7.05
N ILE A 240 -0.29 -6.29 -7.29
CA ILE A 240 0.15 -5.16 -6.46
C ILE A 240 -0.53 -5.23 -5.09
N GLY A 241 -1.83 -5.48 -5.03
CA GLY A 241 -2.57 -5.70 -3.79
C GLY A 241 -1.98 -6.82 -2.95
N GLN A 242 -1.67 -7.95 -3.58
CA GLN A 242 -1.04 -9.08 -2.92
C GLN A 242 0.34 -8.71 -2.38
N LYS A 243 1.15 -8.00 -3.17
CA LYS A 243 2.49 -7.54 -2.76
C LYS A 243 2.46 -6.64 -1.51
N TYR A 244 1.51 -5.69 -1.43
CA TYR A 244 1.36 -4.88 -0.22
C TYR A 244 0.83 -5.70 0.96
N MET A 245 -0.04 -6.67 0.70
CA MET A 245 -0.55 -7.55 1.75
C MET A 245 0.55 -8.45 2.32
N ASP A 246 1.42 -8.98 1.47
CA ASP A 246 2.58 -9.79 1.89
C ASP A 246 3.56 -8.94 2.71
N ALA A 247 3.85 -7.71 2.28
CA ALA A 247 4.67 -6.77 3.04
C ALA A 247 4.04 -6.43 4.40
N LEU A 248 2.73 -6.22 4.45
CA LEU A 248 2.01 -5.97 5.70
C LEU A 248 2.01 -7.18 6.64
N CYS A 249 1.86 -8.39 6.11
CA CYS A 249 2.03 -9.63 6.86
C CYS A 249 3.44 -9.75 7.44
N ALA A 250 4.48 -9.41 6.67
CA ALA A 250 5.86 -9.43 7.16
C ALA A 250 6.08 -8.43 8.31
N VAL A 251 5.52 -7.22 8.21
CA VAL A 251 5.53 -6.23 9.31
C VAL A 251 4.84 -6.79 10.55
N TRP A 252 3.63 -7.35 10.41
CA TRP A 252 2.90 -7.95 11.53
C TRP A 252 3.64 -9.12 12.17
N LEU A 253 4.29 -9.98 11.39
CA LEU A 253 5.10 -11.08 11.91
C LEU A 253 6.31 -10.55 12.71
N ASN A 254 6.99 -9.51 12.22
CA ASN A 254 8.09 -8.87 12.93
C ASN A 254 7.63 -8.22 14.24
N ASP A 255 6.45 -7.59 14.24
CA ASP A 255 5.83 -7.00 15.43
C ASP A 255 5.20 -8.03 16.36
N LYS A 256 5.26 -9.34 16.00
CA LYS A 256 4.59 -10.43 16.71
C LYS A 256 3.10 -10.19 16.94
N LYS A 257 2.44 -9.57 15.96
CA LYS A 257 1.01 -9.29 16.05
C LYS A 257 0.24 -10.60 16.14
N ARG A 258 -0.65 -10.72 17.12
CA ARG A 258 -1.37 -11.98 17.34
C ARG A 258 -2.29 -12.29 16.17
N PRO A 259 -2.42 -13.57 15.76
CA PRO A 259 -3.31 -13.95 14.66
C PRO A 259 -4.78 -13.53 14.84
N ASP A 260 -5.29 -13.46 16.07
CA ASP A 260 -6.66 -12.99 16.33
C ASP A 260 -6.83 -11.47 16.11
N ASP A 261 -5.79 -10.67 16.30
CA ASP A 261 -5.82 -9.24 15.98
C ASP A 261 -5.75 -9.00 14.46
N VAL A 262 -4.95 -9.78 13.74
CA VAL A 262 -4.97 -9.80 12.27
C VAL A 262 -6.34 -10.20 11.76
N MET A 263 -6.95 -11.24 12.34
CA MET A 263 -8.26 -11.71 11.90
C MET A 263 -9.37 -10.65 12.07
N LYS A 264 -9.33 -9.86 13.15
CA LYS A 264 -10.25 -8.72 13.35
C LYS A 264 -10.15 -7.70 12.20
N MET A 265 -8.94 -7.45 11.70
CA MET A 265 -8.70 -6.51 10.61
C MET A 265 -9.16 -7.07 9.25
N VAL A 266 -8.91 -8.35 9.00
CA VAL A 266 -9.21 -8.98 7.70
C VAL A 266 -10.71 -9.23 7.50
N ILE A 267 -11.46 -9.52 8.56
CA ILE A 267 -12.94 -9.56 8.47
C ILE A 267 -13.47 -8.16 8.21
N GLY A 268 -12.81 -7.09 8.68
CA GLY A 268 -13.07 -5.70 8.30
C GLY A 268 -14.38 -5.10 8.82
N THR A 269 -15.53 -5.64 8.42
CA THR A 269 -16.86 -5.15 8.83
C THR A 269 -17.86 -6.28 9.05
N LYS A 270 -19.01 -5.96 9.65
CA LYS A 270 -20.12 -6.90 9.85
C LYS A 270 -20.66 -7.49 8.54
N TYR A 271 -20.64 -6.74 7.43
CA TYR A 271 -21.11 -7.22 6.12
C TYR A 271 -20.19 -8.30 5.54
N HIS A 272 -18.88 -8.16 5.75
CA HIS A 272 -17.91 -9.15 5.29
C HIS A 272 -17.98 -10.45 6.09
N LEU A 273 -18.48 -10.41 7.32
CA LEU A 273 -18.60 -11.60 8.17
C LEU A 273 -19.43 -12.71 7.53
N PHE A 274 -20.56 -12.38 6.91
CA PHE A 274 -21.40 -13.36 6.21
C PHE A 274 -20.68 -13.91 4.97
N ASN A 275 -19.98 -13.02 4.25
CA ASN A 275 -19.37 -13.34 2.96
C ASN A 275 -17.96 -13.94 3.07
N PHE A 276 -17.35 -13.93 4.25
CA PHE A 276 -15.93 -14.23 4.45
C PHE A 276 -15.56 -15.64 3.96
N LEU A 277 -16.28 -16.66 4.42
CA LEU A 277 -16.14 -18.03 3.90
C LEU A 277 -17.14 -18.35 2.79
N TYR A 278 -18.19 -17.53 2.58
CA TYR A 278 -19.24 -17.81 1.61
C TYR A 278 -18.71 -17.92 0.18
N HIS A 279 -17.81 -17.02 -0.23
CA HIS A 279 -17.20 -17.09 -1.57
C HIS A 279 -15.99 -18.03 -1.65
N GLY A 280 -15.81 -18.88 -0.63
CA GLY A 280 -14.74 -19.85 -0.54
C GLY A 280 -13.42 -19.29 -0.01
N PRO A 281 -12.50 -20.19 0.35
CA PRO A 281 -11.20 -19.83 0.94
C PRO A 281 -10.22 -19.22 -0.07
N ARG A 282 -10.59 -19.11 -1.35
CA ARG A 282 -9.74 -18.57 -2.41
C ARG A 282 -9.79 -17.06 -2.53
N THR A 283 -10.69 -16.41 -1.80
CA THR A 283 -10.70 -14.95 -1.71
C THR A 283 -9.51 -14.47 -0.87
N ILE A 284 -8.97 -13.29 -1.18
CA ILE A 284 -7.74 -12.80 -0.51
C ILE A 284 -7.90 -12.78 1.02
N SER A 285 -9.05 -12.37 1.55
CA SER A 285 -9.28 -12.28 2.99
C SER A 285 -9.02 -13.61 3.75
N PRO A 286 -9.74 -14.73 3.48
CA PRO A 286 -9.41 -16.03 4.04
C PRO A 286 -7.97 -16.48 3.82
N GLN A 287 -7.39 -16.23 2.64
CA GLN A 287 -6.00 -16.61 2.34
C GLN A 287 -5.00 -15.88 3.23
N VAL A 288 -5.18 -14.57 3.42
CA VAL A 288 -4.33 -13.75 4.29
C VAL A 288 -4.37 -14.27 5.72
N TRP A 289 -5.56 -14.56 6.24
CA TRP A 289 -5.71 -15.11 7.59
C TRP A 289 -5.00 -16.45 7.76
N VAL A 290 -5.23 -17.40 6.85
CA VAL A 290 -4.66 -18.75 6.95
C VAL A 290 -3.15 -18.73 6.74
N SER A 291 -2.67 -17.98 5.74
CA SER A 291 -1.25 -17.81 5.47
C SER A 291 -0.53 -17.15 6.65
N TYR A 292 -1.09 -16.06 7.19
CA TYR A 292 -0.52 -15.38 8.35
C TYR A 292 -0.46 -16.30 9.57
N HIS A 293 -1.55 -17.03 9.87
CA HIS A 293 -1.59 -17.98 10.97
C HIS A 293 -0.51 -19.06 10.84
N TYR A 294 -0.36 -19.63 9.64
CA TYR A 294 0.68 -20.61 9.34
C TYR A 294 2.09 -20.05 9.54
N HIS A 295 2.39 -18.87 8.99
CA HIS A 295 3.69 -18.24 9.15
C HIS A 295 4.00 -17.87 10.60
N PHE A 296 3.01 -17.37 11.33
CA PHE A 296 3.12 -17.11 12.77
C PHE A 296 3.43 -18.40 13.54
N TYR A 297 2.78 -19.52 13.20
CA TYR A 297 3.04 -20.81 13.81
C TYR A 297 4.48 -21.31 13.57
N VAL A 298 4.97 -21.17 12.34
CA VAL A 298 6.34 -21.57 11.98
C VAL A 298 7.39 -20.70 12.70
N MET A 299 7.16 -19.39 12.79
CA MET A 299 8.11 -18.46 13.43
C MET A 299 8.06 -18.50 14.96
N TYR A 300 6.87 -18.70 15.55
CA TYR A 300 6.63 -18.62 16.99
C TYR A 300 5.94 -19.88 17.54
N PRO A 301 6.55 -21.08 17.41
CA PRO A 301 5.89 -22.36 17.70
C PRO A 301 5.45 -22.51 19.16
N ASN A 302 6.13 -21.85 20.12
CA ASN A 302 5.73 -21.91 21.52
C ASN A 302 4.48 -21.06 21.82
N GLU A 303 4.34 -19.92 21.14
CA GLU A 303 3.20 -19.02 21.28
C GLU A 303 1.99 -19.57 20.51
N ALA A 304 2.23 -20.18 19.35
CA ALA A 304 1.18 -20.64 18.45
C ALA A 304 0.53 -21.98 18.82
N ARG A 305 1.17 -22.81 19.65
CA ARG A 305 0.60 -24.07 20.16
C ARG A 305 -0.75 -23.90 20.88
N MET A 306 -1.10 -22.68 21.25
CA MET A 306 -2.34 -22.35 21.96
C MET A 306 -3.41 -21.70 21.07
N LEU A 307 -3.17 -21.55 19.77
CA LEU A 307 -4.10 -20.84 18.87
C LEU A 307 -4.35 -21.67 17.61
N THR A 308 -5.48 -22.38 17.56
CA THR A 308 -5.99 -22.96 16.31
C THR A 308 -6.59 -21.88 15.41
N LEU A 309 -6.81 -22.18 14.13
CA LEU A 309 -7.56 -21.28 13.24
C LEU A 309 -8.92 -20.93 13.85
N LEU A 310 -9.68 -21.94 14.32
CA LEU A 310 -10.96 -21.71 14.97
C LEU A 310 -10.84 -20.81 16.20
N ASP A 311 -9.82 -20.98 17.05
CA ASP A 311 -9.60 -20.11 18.22
C ASP A 311 -9.41 -18.64 17.80
N THR A 312 -8.64 -18.40 16.73
CA THR A 312 -8.38 -17.03 16.25
C THR A 312 -9.65 -16.38 15.72
N LEU A 313 -10.46 -17.16 15.01
CA LEU A 313 -11.74 -16.74 14.47
C LEU A 313 -12.74 -16.46 15.61
N THR A 314 -12.89 -17.39 16.55
CA THR A 314 -13.76 -17.27 17.73
C THR A 314 -13.33 -16.11 18.63
N SER A 315 -12.03 -15.87 18.84
CA SER A 315 -11.51 -14.70 19.57
C SER A 315 -11.84 -13.39 18.85
N ALA A 316 -11.71 -13.37 17.52
CA ALA A 316 -11.92 -12.16 16.73
C ALA A 316 -13.39 -11.72 16.69
N ILE A 317 -14.33 -12.64 16.48
CA ILE A 317 -15.74 -12.29 16.25
C ILE A 317 -16.72 -12.88 17.27
N GLY A 318 -16.31 -13.84 18.08
CA GLY A 318 -17.18 -14.53 19.04
C GLY A 318 -17.85 -15.78 18.46
N PRO A 319 -18.16 -16.78 19.30
CA PRO A 319 -18.58 -18.12 18.84
C PRO A 319 -19.90 -18.11 18.06
N ALA A 320 -20.84 -17.25 18.41
CA ALA A 320 -22.13 -17.18 17.71
C ALA A 320 -21.98 -16.62 16.29
N LYS A 321 -21.15 -15.60 16.11
CA LYS A 321 -20.82 -15.06 14.79
C LYS A 321 -20.03 -16.03 13.94
N VAL A 322 -19.17 -16.84 14.55
CA VAL A 322 -18.56 -17.99 13.87
C VAL A 322 -19.64 -18.93 13.36
N ALA A 323 -20.59 -19.34 14.21
CA ALA A 323 -21.67 -20.23 13.80
C ALA A 323 -22.51 -19.65 12.64
N ILE A 324 -22.81 -18.34 12.65
CA ILE A 324 -23.47 -17.64 11.51
C ILE A 324 -22.65 -17.78 10.23
N MET A 325 -21.36 -17.44 10.30
CA MET A 325 -20.47 -17.46 9.12
C MET A 325 -20.34 -18.88 8.55
N LEU A 326 -20.23 -19.88 9.42
CA LEU A 326 -20.17 -21.29 9.02
C LEU A 326 -21.48 -21.75 8.39
N TRP A 327 -22.62 -21.43 8.99
CA TRP A 327 -23.94 -21.72 8.41
C TRP A 327 -24.09 -21.09 7.01
N ALA A 328 -23.73 -19.81 6.87
CA ALA A 328 -23.76 -19.12 5.59
C ALA A 328 -22.89 -19.83 4.54
N ALA A 329 -21.66 -20.17 4.90
CA ALA A 329 -20.73 -20.85 4.00
C ALA A 329 -21.17 -22.27 3.60
N GLN A 330 -21.94 -22.98 4.45
CA GLN A 330 -22.57 -24.24 4.06
C GLN A 330 -23.66 -24.08 3.00
N MET A 331 -24.28 -22.91 2.92
CA MET A 331 -25.26 -22.56 1.88
C MET A 331 -24.62 -22.00 0.61
N SER A 332 -23.29 -21.87 0.58
CA SER A 332 -22.57 -21.37 -0.59
C SER A 332 -22.74 -22.31 -1.79
N PRO A 333 -22.81 -21.80 -3.03
CA PRO A 333 -22.67 -22.62 -4.22
C PRO A 333 -21.26 -23.22 -4.38
N ASP A 334 -20.23 -22.61 -3.77
CA ASP A 334 -18.84 -23.08 -3.81
C ASP A 334 -18.63 -24.33 -2.94
N LEU A 335 -18.06 -25.39 -3.52
CA LEU A 335 -17.82 -26.65 -2.80
C LEU A 335 -16.79 -26.51 -1.67
N LEU A 336 -15.70 -25.78 -1.91
CA LEU A 336 -14.64 -25.59 -0.92
C LEU A 336 -15.13 -24.75 0.26
N ALA A 337 -15.99 -23.75 0.00
CA ALA A 337 -16.67 -23.00 1.05
C ALA A 337 -17.44 -23.93 2.00
N ARG A 338 -18.25 -24.84 1.43
CA ARG A 338 -19.04 -25.81 2.20
C ARG A 338 -18.16 -26.78 2.99
N GLU A 339 -17.09 -27.29 2.37
CA GLU A 339 -16.15 -28.21 3.02
C GLU A 339 -15.44 -27.55 4.21
N TRP A 340 -14.96 -26.32 4.04
CA TRP A 340 -14.34 -25.54 5.12
C TRP A 340 -15.32 -25.25 6.24
N ALA A 341 -16.56 -24.91 5.88
CA ALA A 341 -17.60 -24.63 6.85
C ALA A 341 -17.93 -25.87 7.71
N LEU A 342 -18.03 -27.04 7.08
CA LEU A 342 -18.25 -28.32 7.79
C LEU A 342 -17.05 -28.69 8.67
N TYR A 343 -15.82 -28.45 8.19
CA TYR A 343 -14.61 -28.67 8.98
C TYR A 343 -14.60 -27.83 10.26
N PHE A 344 -14.78 -26.51 10.13
CA PHE A 344 -14.78 -25.61 11.28
C PHE A 344 -15.99 -25.82 12.21
N GLN A 345 -17.15 -26.21 11.67
CA GLN A 345 -18.32 -26.52 12.50
C GLN A 345 -18.07 -27.76 13.36
N LYS A 346 -17.47 -28.81 12.80
CA LYS A 346 -17.08 -30.00 13.59
C LYS A 346 -16.09 -29.63 14.70
N ALA A 347 -15.08 -28.82 14.39
CA ALA A 347 -14.12 -28.34 15.39
C ALA A 347 -14.81 -27.51 16.49
N GLN A 348 -15.77 -26.65 16.13
CA GLN A 348 -16.55 -25.85 17.08
C GLN A 348 -17.38 -26.74 18.01
N TYR A 349 -18.00 -27.80 17.49
CA TYR A 349 -18.76 -28.75 18.30
C TYR A 349 -17.85 -29.53 19.25
N GLN A 350 -16.66 -29.93 18.80
CA GLN A 350 -15.67 -30.58 19.66
C GLN A 350 -15.19 -29.67 20.79
N GLU A 351 -14.98 -28.38 20.51
CA GLU A 351 -14.61 -27.38 21.51
C GLU A 351 -15.72 -27.19 22.56
N TRP A 352 -16.98 -27.05 22.13
CA TRP A 352 -18.13 -26.97 23.04
C TRP A 352 -18.27 -28.22 23.90
N PHE A 353 -18.06 -29.40 23.31
CA PHE A 353 -18.10 -30.66 24.04
C PHE A 353 -16.98 -30.77 25.08
N ALA A 354 -15.75 -30.40 24.71
CA ALA A 354 -14.61 -30.40 25.61
C ALA A 354 -14.80 -29.43 26.79
N LYS A 355 -15.52 -28.32 26.57
CA LYS A 355 -15.92 -27.36 27.62
C LYS A 355 -17.13 -27.82 28.45
N GLY A 356 -17.75 -28.95 28.11
CA GLY A 356 -18.92 -29.47 28.81
C GLY A 356 -20.19 -28.65 28.56
N LEU A 357 -20.28 -27.90 27.46
CA LEU A 357 -21.46 -27.11 27.14
C LEU A 357 -22.60 -28.00 26.66
N SER A 358 -23.79 -27.84 27.25
CA SER A 358 -25.02 -28.48 26.78
C SER A 358 -25.56 -27.77 25.53
N SER A 359 -26.39 -28.46 24.75
CA SER A 359 -27.01 -27.86 23.56
C SER A 359 -27.88 -26.64 23.90
N ASP A 360 -28.59 -26.67 25.04
CA ASP A 360 -29.35 -25.52 25.55
C ASP A 360 -28.46 -24.32 25.92
N THR A 361 -27.23 -24.58 26.38
CA THR A 361 -26.27 -23.52 26.70
C THR A 361 -25.75 -22.88 25.42
N VAL A 362 -25.40 -23.70 24.43
CA VAL A 362 -25.00 -23.24 23.09
C VAL A 362 -26.11 -22.42 22.43
N GLU A 363 -27.36 -22.88 22.49
CA GLU A 363 -28.52 -22.12 21.99
C GLU A 363 -28.58 -20.73 22.62
N LYS A 364 -28.45 -20.64 23.95
CA LYS A 364 -28.47 -19.37 24.67
C LYS A 364 -27.29 -18.48 24.33
N GLU A 365 -26.08 -19.03 24.15
CA GLU A 365 -24.91 -18.25 23.73
C GLU A 365 -25.11 -17.66 22.34
N VAL A 366 -25.67 -18.44 21.41
CA VAL A 366 -25.96 -17.96 20.05
C VAL A 366 -27.10 -16.94 20.04
N ALA A 367 -28.18 -17.19 20.78
CA ALA A 367 -29.33 -16.31 20.85
C ALA A 367 -29.04 -14.97 21.54
N ASN A 368 -28.19 -14.98 22.59
CA ASN A 368 -27.89 -13.82 23.42
C ASN A 368 -26.63 -13.05 22.99
N ASP A 369 -25.97 -13.43 21.88
CA ASP A 369 -24.83 -12.63 21.40
C ASP A 369 -25.35 -11.25 20.93
N VAL A 370 -25.11 -10.27 21.81
CA VAL A 370 -25.49 -8.86 21.68
C VAL A 370 -24.95 -8.24 20.40
N LYS A 371 -23.94 -8.86 19.77
CA LYS A 371 -23.36 -8.38 18.53
C LYS A 371 -24.09 -8.88 17.26
N ILE A 372 -25.18 -9.65 17.39
CA ILE A 372 -26.06 -10.10 16.30
C ILE A 372 -27.30 -9.18 16.12
N ASP A 373 -27.41 -8.07 16.85
CA ASP A 373 -28.60 -7.19 16.82
C ASP A 373 -29.07 -6.76 15.41
N ASP A 374 -28.17 -6.72 14.43
CA ASP A 374 -28.47 -6.26 13.07
C ASP A 374 -29.25 -7.28 12.20
N PHE A 375 -29.34 -8.55 12.60
CA PHE A 375 -30.03 -9.60 11.81
C PHE A 375 -31.51 -9.78 12.19
N GLY A 376 -31.99 -9.00 13.15
CA GLY A 376 -33.34 -9.14 13.70
C GLY A 376 -33.47 -10.27 14.70
N VAL A 377 -34.42 -10.15 15.62
CA VAL A 377 -34.65 -11.12 16.71
C VAL A 377 -35.06 -12.49 16.18
N CYS A 378 -35.91 -12.55 15.14
CA CYS A 378 -36.41 -13.81 14.60
C CYS A 378 -35.30 -14.70 13.99
N PHE A 379 -34.43 -14.11 13.15
CA PHE A 379 -33.32 -14.84 12.53
C PHE A 379 -32.36 -15.41 13.60
N ARG A 380 -32.11 -14.65 14.67
CA ARG A 380 -31.28 -15.11 15.80
C ARG A 380 -31.83 -16.36 16.45
N THR A 381 -33.12 -16.37 16.76
CA THR A 381 -33.77 -17.51 17.41
C THR A 381 -33.82 -18.73 16.50
N GLU A 382 -34.10 -18.54 15.21
CA GLU A 382 -34.09 -19.63 14.22
C GLU A 382 -32.70 -20.26 14.08
N LEU A 383 -31.66 -19.42 13.94
CA LEU A 383 -30.29 -19.89 13.84
C LEU A 383 -29.83 -20.58 15.12
N ALA A 384 -30.12 -20.01 16.29
CA ALA A 384 -29.75 -20.62 17.57
C ALA A 384 -30.38 -22.01 17.72
N ASN A 385 -31.65 -22.17 17.34
CA ASN A 385 -32.33 -23.46 17.31
C ASN A 385 -31.70 -24.43 16.30
N TYR A 386 -31.35 -23.95 15.11
CA TYR A 386 -30.64 -24.76 14.11
C TYR A 386 -29.31 -25.28 14.65
N VAL A 387 -28.46 -24.39 15.20
CA VAL A 387 -27.16 -24.76 15.78
C VAL A 387 -27.33 -25.74 16.95
N ARG A 388 -28.33 -25.52 17.82
CA ARG A 388 -28.67 -26.45 18.90
C ARG A 388 -29.01 -27.84 18.39
N ASN A 389 -29.85 -27.93 17.37
CA ASN A 389 -30.31 -29.20 16.81
C ASN A 389 -29.16 -29.95 16.14
N GLU A 390 -28.33 -29.26 15.36
CA GLU A 390 -27.15 -29.82 14.73
C GLU A 390 -26.13 -30.32 15.77
N TYR A 391 -25.85 -29.52 16.80
CA TYR A 391 -24.94 -29.93 17.87
C TYR A 391 -25.51 -31.11 18.67
N THR A 392 -26.81 -31.13 18.95
CA THR A 392 -27.48 -32.29 19.60
C THR A 392 -27.34 -33.55 18.75
N THR A 393 -27.58 -33.43 17.44
CA THR A 393 -27.43 -34.55 16.49
C THR A 393 -25.98 -35.04 16.47
N ALA A 394 -25.01 -34.14 16.47
CA ALA A 394 -23.59 -34.48 16.53
C ALA A 394 -23.23 -35.22 17.83
N LEU A 395 -23.72 -34.77 18.99
CA LEU A 395 -23.48 -35.42 20.28
C LEU A 395 -24.05 -36.85 20.37
N LEU A 396 -25.14 -37.13 19.66
CA LEU A 396 -25.75 -38.46 19.57
C LEU A 396 -25.02 -39.38 18.60
N HIS A 397 -24.13 -38.85 17.76
CA HIS A 397 -23.39 -39.66 16.80
C HIS A 397 -22.37 -40.57 17.53
N PRO A 398 -22.37 -41.90 17.27
CA PRO A 398 -21.54 -42.86 18.03
C PRO A 398 -20.05 -42.51 18.07
N ASN A 399 -19.54 -41.99 16.96
CA ASN A 399 -18.11 -41.69 16.79
C ASN A 399 -17.73 -40.25 17.17
N PHE A 400 -18.65 -39.46 17.73
CA PHE A 400 -18.37 -38.05 18.04
C PHE A 400 -17.20 -37.89 19.03
N LYS A 401 -17.11 -38.80 20.01
CA LYS A 401 -16.02 -38.84 21.00
C LYS A 401 -14.68 -39.32 20.42
N GLU A 402 -14.71 -40.07 19.32
CA GLU A 402 -13.54 -40.72 18.72
C GLU A 402 -12.84 -39.83 17.68
N LEU A 403 -13.50 -38.76 17.21
CA LEU A 403 -12.99 -37.83 16.18
C LEU A 403 -11.86 -36.91 16.65
N ASN A 404 -11.34 -37.07 17.87
CA ASN A 404 -10.31 -36.20 18.47
C ASN A 404 -8.86 -36.44 17.96
N VAL A 405 -8.63 -37.33 16.99
CA VAL A 405 -7.26 -37.82 16.71
C VAL A 405 -6.77 -37.65 15.26
N LEU A 406 -7.61 -37.24 14.32
CA LEU A 406 -7.15 -37.03 12.94
C LEU A 406 -6.96 -35.55 12.62
N GLY A 407 -5.86 -34.99 13.13
CA GLY A 407 -5.21 -33.84 12.51
C GLY A 407 -4.72 -34.26 11.12
N LEU A 408 -5.55 -34.04 10.11
CA LEU A 408 -5.26 -34.39 8.73
C LEU A 408 -5.01 -33.12 7.93
N ASP A 409 -3.74 -32.92 7.60
CA ASP A 409 -3.21 -32.55 6.28
C ASP A 409 -4.30 -32.21 5.24
N ILE A 410 -4.89 -31.01 5.34
CA ILE A 410 -5.58 -30.42 4.21
C ILE A 410 -4.44 -29.92 3.32
N GLY A 411 -4.18 -30.65 2.24
CA GLY A 411 -3.13 -30.34 1.28
C GLY A 411 -3.20 -28.89 0.81
N LEU A 412 -2.41 -28.02 1.43
CA LEU A 412 -1.95 -26.75 0.88
C LEU A 412 -0.83 -27.01 -0.14
N GLN A 413 -1.02 -28.02 -1.00
CA GLN A 413 -0.18 -28.23 -2.17
C GLN A 413 -0.83 -27.55 -3.38
N GLY A 414 -0.26 -26.39 -3.74
CA GLY A 414 -0.25 -25.89 -5.11
C GLY A 414 -1.43 -25.01 -5.52
N THR A 415 -1.19 -23.70 -5.55
CA THR A 415 -0.94 -22.97 -6.81
C THR A 415 0.05 -21.86 -6.54
#